data_AF-A0A1E5Q689-F1
#
_entry.id   AF-A0A1E5Q689-F1
#
_cell.length_a   1.000
_cell.length_b   1.000
_cell.length_c   1.000
_cell.angle_alpha   90.00
_cell.angle_beta   90.00
_cell.angle_gamma   90.00
#
_symmetry.space_group_name_H-M   'P 1'
#
loop_
_entity.id
_entity.type
_entity.pdbx_description
1 polymer ?
#
loop_
_entity_poly.entity_id
_entity_poly.type
_entity_poly.pdbx_seq_one_letter_code
_entity_poly.pdbx_strand_id
1 'polypeptide(L)'
;MEKSDMENNSLERLATIVAEWAEQFPILKTVYIFGSHVRGDHHAESDFDVALEFDLLAGSSEETPFDKELISGCAGLKALLPSGIKLQVTKDSDDAAWPNIRAGECVFTTGKTQCVITPRRKPQRT
;
A
#
# COMPACT_ATOMS: atom_id res chain seq x y z
N MET A 1 16.93 -13.36 -19.93
CA MET A 1 15.71 -12.69 -19.49
C MET A 1 15.84 -12.52 -17.99
N GLU A 2 16.29 -11.34 -17.60
CA GLU A 2 16.80 -11.02 -16.28
C GLU A 2 15.66 -10.90 -15.26
N LYS A 3 15.91 -11.37 -14.03
CA LYS A 3 14.92 -11.42 -12.94
C LYS A 3 14.22 -10.07 -12.67
N SER A 4 14.91 -8.97 -12.98
CA SER A 4 14.41 -7.59 -12.89
C SER A 4 13.15 -7.34 -13.72
N ASP A 5 13.03 -7.94 -14.91
CA ASP A 5 11.83 -7.74 -15.74
C ASP A 5 10.64 -8.52 -15.19
N MET A 6 10.87 -9.68 -14.58
CA MET A 6 9.82 -10.52 -14.00
C MET A 6 9.30 -9.95 -12.67
N GLU A 7 10.19 -9.36 -11.88
CA GLU A 7 9.86 -8.68 -10.61
C GLU A 7 9.16 -7.33 -10.85
N ASN A 8 9.54 -6.56 -11.88
CA ASN A 8 8.79 -5.35 -12.25
C ASN A 8 7.38 -5.70 -12.76
N ASN A 9 7.25 -6.77 -13.57
CA ASN A 9 5.95 -7.27 -14.01
C ASN A 9 5.05 -7.72 -12.84
N SER A 10 5.63 -8.18 -11.72
CA SER A 10 4.85 -8.56 -10.54
C SER A 10 4.39 -7.33 -9.76
N LEU A 11 5.25 -6.34 -9.54
CA LEU A 11 4.88 -5.12 -8.82
C LEU A 11 3.82 -4.30 -9.56
N GLU A 12 4.00 -4.08 -10.87
CA GLU A 12 3.03 -3.33 -11.70
C GLU A 12 1.66 -4.01 -11.69
N ARG A 13 1.64 -5.35 -11.77
CA ARG A 13 0.40 -6.13 -11.69
C ARG A 13 -0.27 -6.00 -10.33
N LEU A 14 0.49 -6.10 -9.24
CA LEU A 14 -0.05 -5.92 -7.89
C LEU A 14 -0.58 -4.49 -7.68
N ALA A 15 0.16 -3.49 -8.14
CA ALA A 15 -0.25 -2.08 -8.08
C ALA A 15 -1.53 -1.82 -8.87
N THR A 16 -1.69 -2.47 -10.03
CA THR A 16 -2.91 -2.39 -10.84
C THR A 16 -4.11 -3.00 -10.12
N ILE A 17 -3.96 -4.19 -9.50
CA ILE A 17 -5.02 -4.82 -8.69
C ILE A 17 -5.45 -3.88 -7.54
N VAL A 18 -4.48 -3.29 -6.84
CA VAL A 18 -4.74 -2.36 -5.74
C VAL A 18 -5.44 -1.10 -6.25
N ALA A 19 -5.05 -0.57 -7.41
CA ALA A 19 -5.69 0.60 -8.00
C ALA A 19 -7.15 0.32 -8.38
N GLU A 20 -7.42 -0.79 -9.07
CA GLU A 20 -8.78 -1.19 -9.43
C GLU A 20 -9.68 -1.42 -8.21
N TRP A 21 -9.12 -1.96 -7.12
CA TRP A 21 -9.80 -2.04 -5.85
C TRP A 21 -10.06 -0.64 -5.25
N ALA A 22 -9.07 0.25 -5.25
CA ALA A 22 -9.17 1.58 -4.65
C ALA A 22 -10.16 2.51 -5.37
N GLU A 23 -10.37 2.32 -6.68
CA GLU A 23 -11.38 3.07 -7.44
C GLU A 23 -12.82 2.83 -6.93
N GLN A 24 -13.07 1.70 -6.28
CA GLN A 24 -14.38 1.37 -5.71
C GLN A 24 -14.70 2.21 -4.46
N PHE A 25 -13.70 2.91 -3.91
CA PHE A 25 -13.82 3.70 -2.68
C PHE A 25 -13.52 5.18 -2.94
N PRO A 26 -14.55 6.03 -3.12
CA PRO A 26 -14.36 7.47 -3.34
C PRO A 26 -13.60 8.18 -2.21
N ILE A 27 -13.71 7.69 -0.98
CA ILE A 27 -13.02 8.23 0.21
C ILE A 27 -11.50 7.99 0.19
N LEU A 28 -11.02 6.99 -0.58
CA LEU A 28 -9.60 6.79 -0.77
C LEU A 28 -9.06 7.85 -1.72
N LYS A 29 -8.10 8.64 -1.21
CA LYS A 29 -7.36 9.64 -1.98
C LYS A 29 -6.16 8.99 -2.64
N THR A 30 -5.37 8.23 -1.90
CA THR A 30 -4.17 7.56 -2.41
C THR A 30 -3.89 6.29 -1.63
N VAL A 31 -3.47 5.23 -2.33
CA VAL A 31 -2.97 3.99 -1.73
C VAL A 31 -1.48 3.89 -2.00
N TYR A 32 -0.68 3.87 -0.95
CA TYR A 32 0.77 3.74 -1.07
C TYR A 32 1.15 2.28 -0.93
N ILE A 33 1.82 1.72 -1.93
CA ILE A 33 2.54 0.44 -1.79
C ILE A 33 3.97 0.78 -1.40
N PHE A 34 4.49 0.15 -0.36
CA PHE A 34 5.84 0.38 0.10
C PHE A 34 6.47 -0.93 0.59
N GLY A 35 7.65 -0.83 1.22
CA GLY A 35 8.30 -2.02 1.78
C GLY A 35 9.13 -2.78 0.75
N SER A 36 9.34 -4.07 1.01
CA SER A 36 10.33 -4.86 0.27
C SER A 36 9.97 -5.12 -1.18
N HIS A 37 8.67 -5.17 -1.49
CA HIS A 37 8.16 -5.33 -2.85
C HIS A 37 8.52 -4.15 -3.75
N VAL A 38 8.62 -2.94 -3.21
CA VAL A 38 9.01 -1.74 -3.97
C VAL A 38 10.52 -1.56 -4.02
N ARG A 39 11.25 -1.99 -2.97
CA ARG A 39 12.72 -1.93 -2.95
C ARG A 39 13.40 -3.02 -3.77
N GLY A 40 12.66 -4.02 -4.26
CA GLY A 40 13.22 -5.17 -4.95
C GLY A 40 13.99 -6.13 -4.02
N ASP A 41 13.83 -6.01 -2.70
CA ASP A 41 14.45 -6.90 -1.69
C ASP A 41 13.45 -7.91 -1.10
N HIS A 42 12.31 -8.12 -1.78
CA HIS A 42 11.28 -9.06 -1.36
C HIS A 42 11.72 -10.52 -1.55
N HIS A 43 11.28 -11.36 -0.63
CA HIS A 43 11.36 -12.82 -0.71
C HIS A 43 9.95 -13.41 -0.77
N ALA A 44 9.81 -14.70 -1.08
CA ALA A 44 8.52 -15.36 -1.27
C ALA A 44 7.56 -15.28 -0.07
N GLU A 45 8.07 -14.95 1.12
CA GLU A 45 7.31 -14.76 2.35
C GLU A 45 7.19 -13.30 2.80
N SER A 46 7.69 -12.36 1.99
CA SER A 46 7.62 -10.94 2.32
C SER A 46 6.17 -10.50 2.41
N ASP A 47 5.91 -9.66 3.40
CA ASP A 47 4.64 -8.97 3.51
C ASP A 47 4.49 -7.95 2.37
N PHE A 48 3.25 -7.74 1.93
CA PHE A 48 2.87 -6.71 0.98
C PHE A 48 2.27 -5.54 1.76
N ASP A 49 3.09 -4.50 1.95
CA ASP A 49 2.77 -3.34 2.77
C ASP A 49 2.02 -2.29 1.96
N VAL A 50 0.82 -1.94 2.42
CA VAL A 50 0.01 -0.86 1.86
C VAL A 50 -0.39 0.17 2.91
N ALA A 51 -0.44 1.44 2.53
CA ALA A 51 -0.93 2.55 3.35
C ALA A 51 -2.11 3.21 2.64
N LEU A 52 -3.16 3.54 3.39
CA LEU A 52 -4.38 4.15 2.85
C LEU A 52 -4.46 5.60 3.30
N GLU A 53 -4.37 6.54 2.37
CA GLU A 53 -4.61 7.97 2.59
C GLU A 53 -6.04 8.31 2.18
N PHE A 54 -6.76 8.98 3.08
CA PHE A 54 -8.15 9.34 2.90
C PHE A 54 -8.31 10.80 2.49
N ASP A 55 -9.35 11.08 1.73
CA ASP A 55 -9.79 12.45 1.50
C ASP A 55 -10.63 12.92 2.70
N LEU A 56 -10.02 13.70 3.59
CA LEU A 56 -10.66 14.29 4.76
C LEU A 56 -11.79 15.26 4.40
N LEU A 57 -11.86 15.76 3.17
CA LEU A 57 -12.97 16.59 2.70
C LEU A 57 -14.18 15.75 2.27
N ALA A 58 -13.97 14.46 1.98
CA ALA A 58 -15.03 13.52 1.61
C ALA A 58 -15.71 12.85 2.84
N GLY A 59 -15.14 13.01 4.05
CA GLY A 59 -15.67 12.43 5.29
C GLY A 59 -15.65 13.43 6.44
N SER A 60 -16.84 13.81 6.93
CA SER A 60 -16.97 14.69 8.08
C SER A 60 -16.38 14.05 9.36
N SER A 61 -15.24 14.57 9.81
CA SER A 61 -14.72 14.80 11.19
C SER A 61 -15.02 13.87 12.39
N GLU A 62 -15.79 12.80 12.28
CA GLU A 62 -16.08 11.92 13.40
C GLU A 62 -15.85 10.48 12.95
N GLU A 63 -15.29 9.64 13.81
CA GLU A 63 -14.99 8.23 13.53
C GLU A 63 -16.23 7.55 12.93
N THR A 64 -16.29 7.48 11.60
CA THR A 64 -17.52 7.09 10.92
C THR A 64 -17.56 5.56 10.74
N PRO A 65 -18.77 4.96 10.63
CA PRO A 65 -18.98 3.54 10.34
C PRO A 65 -18.17 2.94 9.16
N PHE A 66 -17.51 3.79 8.36
CA PHE A 66 -16.64 3.47 7.24
C PHE A 66 -15.38 2.70 7.60
N ASP A 67 -14.89 2.79 8.85
CA ASP A 67 -13.79 1.94 9.32
C ASP A 67 -14.14 0.45 9.14
N LYS A 68 -15.41 0.07 9.39
CA LYS A 68 -15.85 -1.33 9.23
C LYS A 68 -15.97 -1.75 7.78
N GLU A 69 -16.50 -0.88 6.93
CA GLU A 69 -16.66 -1.16 5.49
C GLU A 69 -15.30 -1.25 4.80
N LEU A 70 -14.35 -0.40 5.18
CA LEU A 70 -12.97 -0.47 4.68
C LEU A 70 -12.21 -1.67 5.25
N ILE A 71 -12.37 -2.01 6.54
CA ILE A 71 -11.79 -3.24 7.11
C ILE A 71 -12.33 -4.47 6.37
N SER A 72 -13.63 -4.49 6.05
CA SER A 72 -14.23 -5.53 5.20
C SER A 72 -13.68 -5.47 3.78
N GLY A 73 -13.50 -4.28 3.21
CA GLY A 73 -12.90 -4.03 1.90
C GLY A 73 -11.47 -4.53 1.79
N CYS A 74 -10.67 -4.43 2.85
CA CYS A 74 -9.30 -4.97 2.93
C CYS A 74 -9.28 -6.50 2.88
N ALA A 75 -10.31 -7.17 3.42
CA ALA A 75 -10.47 -8.62 3.23
C ALA A 75 -10.74 -8.96 1.77
N GLY A 76 -11.53 -8.13 1.08
CA GLY A 76 -11.73 -8.21 -0.37
C GLY A 76 -10.44 -8.00 -1.16
N LEU A 77 -9.64 -7.00 -0.80
CA LEU A 77 -8.32 -6.77 -1.41
C LEU A 77 -7.41 -7.99 -1.24
N LYS A 78 -7.35 -8.56 -0.03
CA LYS A 78 -6.54 -9.76 0.23
C LYS A 78 -6.97 -10.95 -0.64
N ALA A 79 -8.25 -11.07 -0.96
CA ALA A 79 -8.76 -12.14 -1.83
C ALA A 79 -8.40 -11.94 -3.32
N LEU A 80 -8.15 -10.70 -3.74
CA LEU A 80 -7.71 -10.38 -5.11
C LEU A 80 -6.21 -10.60 -5.31
N LEU A 81 -5.43 -10.59 -4.23
CA LEU A 81 -3.99 -10.83 -4.29
C LEU A 81 -3.67 -12.31 -4.55
N PRO A 82 -2.58 -12.61 -5.28
CA PRO A 82 -2.08 -13.97 -5.44
C PRO A 82 -1.97 -14.73 -4.10
N SER A 83 -2.27 -16.03 -4.14
CA SER A 83 -2.18 -16.89 -2.96
C SER A 83 -0.77 -16.89 -2.38
N GLY A 84 -0.67 -16.72 -1.05
CA GLY A 84 0.60 -16.67 -0.33
C GLY A 84 1.07 -15.26 0.03
N ILE A 85 0.51 -14.21 -0.59
CA ILE A 85 0.83 -12.82 -0.20
C ILE A 85 0.16 -12.47 1.12
N LYS A 86 0.95 -11.98 2.07
CA LYS A 86 0.48 -11.46 3.35
C LYS A 86 0.28 -9.95 3.24
N LEU A 87 -0.97 -9.52 3.14
CA LEU A 87 -1.33 -8.10 3.13
C LEU A 87 -1.16 -7.48 4.53
N GLN A 88 -0.35 -6.43 4.63
CA GLN A 88 -0.23 -5.56 5.80
C GLN A 88 -0.81 -4.19 5.45
N VAL A 89 -1.77 -3.69 6.22
CA VAL A 89 -2.40 -2.38 5.99
C VAL A 89 -2.01 -1.42 7.11
N THR A 90 -1.29 -0.35 6.75
CA THR A 90 -0.96 0.76 7.62
C THR A 90 -2.07 1.80 7.57
N LYS A 91 -2.60 2.18 8.74
CA LYS A 91 -3.68 3.17 8.87
C LYS A 91 -3.12 4.58 8.96
N ASP A 92 -3.91 5.59 8.58
CA ASP A 92 -3.54 7.01 8.62
C ASP A 92 -3.11 7.50 10.02
N SER A 93 -3.54 6.82 11.08
CA SER A 93 -3.15 7.12 12.47
C SER A 93 -1.77 6.60 12.90
N ASP A 94 -1.02 5.90 12.03
CA ASP A 94 0.34 5.42 12.35
C ASP A 94 1.41 6.48 12.05
N ASP A 95 1.54 7.44 12.98
CA ASP A 95 2.48 8.57 12.89
C ASP A 95 3.95 8.16 12.66
N ALA A 96 4.34 6.90 12.91
CA ALA A 96 5.72 6.45 12.72
C ALA A 96 6.04 6.03 11.28
N ALA A 97 5.04 5.60 10.51
CA ALA A 97 5.23 5.14 9.13
C ALA A 97 5.01 6.27 8.11
N TRP A 98 3.97 7.10 8.31
CA TRP A 98 3.56 8.15 7.37
C TRP A 98 4.63 9.16 6.96
N PRO A 99 5.50 9.66 7.88
CA PRO A 99 6.56 10.58 7.48
C PRO A 99 7.51 9.96 6.45
N ASN A 100 7.81 8.67 6.58
CA ASN A 100 8.70 7.96 5.66
C ASN A 100 8.02 7.60 4.34
N ILE A 101 6.72 7.30 4.37
CA ILE A 101 5.91 7.02 3.17
C ILE A 101 5.78 8.29 2.33
N ARG A 102 5.42 9.41 2.95
CA ARG A 102 5.27 10.72 2.27
C ARG A 102 6.59 11.31 1.78
N ALA A 103 7.69 11.03 2.48
CA ALA A 103 9.03 11.43 2.04
C ALA A 103 9.68 10.42 1.08
N GLY A 104 9.01 9.29 0.80
CA GLY A 104 9.51 8.25 -0.07
C GLY A 104 9.59 8.69 -1.53
N GLU A 105 10.49 8.05 -2.29
CA GLU A 105 10.60 8.28 -3.72
C GLU A 105 9.54 7.45 -4.46
N CYS A 106 8.63 8.11 -5.17
CA CYS A 106 7.64 7.43 -5.99
C CYS A 106 8.30 6.86 -7.25
N VAL A 107 8.26 5.53 -7.39
CA VAL A 107 8.87 4.81 -8.52
C VAL A 107 7.85 4.32 -9.55
N PHE A 108 6.58 4.21 -9.16
CA PHE A 108 5.51 3.78 -10.06
C PHE A 108 4.16 4.33 -9.57
N THR A 109 3.25 4.64 -10.50
CA THR A 109 1.90 5.12 -10.19
C THR A 109 0.90 4.54 -11.17
N THR A 110 -0.25 4.11 -10.64
CA THR A 110 -1.40 3.67 -11.45
C THR A 110 -2.69 3.97 -10.71
N GLY A 111 -3.60 4.72 -11.33
CA GLY A 111 -4.83 5.21 -10.69
C GLY A 111 -4.54 5.95 -9.36
N LYS A 112 -5.26 5.56 -8.30
CA LYS A 112 -5.02 6.04 -6.92
C LYS A 112 -3.81 5.41 -6.22
N THR A 113 -3.09 4.50 -6.87
CA THR A 113 -2.00 3.74 -6.23
C THR A 113 -0.62 4.32 -6.58
N GLN A 114 0.22 4.51 -5.57
CA GLN A 114 1.61 4.94 -5.70
C GLN A 114 2.56 3.94 -5.05
N CYS A 115 3.55 3.46 -5.78
CA CYS A 115 4.64 2.65 -5.23
C CYS A 115 5.78 3.56 -4.80
N VAL A 116 6.10 3.56 -3.51
CA VAL A 116 7.12 4.43 -2.93
C VAL A 116 8.25 3.65 -2.28
N ILE A 117 9.49 4.03 -2.60
CA ILE A 117 10.68 3.57 -1.89
C ILE A 117 10.81 4.42 -0.62
N THR A 118 10.59 3.80 0.53
CA THR A 118 10.79 4.45 1.83
C THR A 118 12.25 4.39 2.27
N PRO A 119 12.77 5.45 2.92
CA PRO A 119 14.09 5.40 3.54
C PRO A 119 14.14 4.25 4.55
N ARG A 120 15.24 3.49 4.58
CA ARG A 120 15.42 2.46 5.62
C ARG A 120 15.28 3.11 6.99
N ARG A 121 14.42 2.56 7.85
CA ARG A 121 14.39 2.92 9.28
C ARG A 121 15.83 2.88 9.78
N LYS A 122 16.32 4.00 10.32
CA LYS A 122 17.59 3.98 11.05
C LYS A 122 17.45 2.89 12.12
N PRO A 123 18.37 1.93 12.23
CA PRO A 123 18.28 0.93 13.29
C PRO A 123 18.17 1.68 14.61
N GLN A 124 17.13 1.38 15.40
CA GLN A 124 17.09 1.82 16.79
C GLN A 124 18.34 1.22 17.43
N ARG A 125 19.34 2.05 17.72
CA ARG A 125 20.46 1.66 18.57
C ARG A 125 19.84 1.42 19.95
N THR A 126 19.66 0.16 20.32
CA THR A 126 19.53 -0.28 21.71
C THR A 126 20.80 0.01 22.48
#